data_AF-A0A4S2GFQ5-F1
#
_entry.id   AF-A0A4S2GFQ5-F1
#
_cell.length_a   1.000
_cell.length_b   1.000
_cell.length_c   1.000
_cell.angle_alpha   90.00
_cell.angle_beta   90.00
_cell.angle_gamma   90.00
#
_symmetry.space_group_name_H-M   'P 1'
#
loop_
_entity.id
_entity.type
_entity.pdbx_description
1 polymer ?
#
loop_
_entity_poly.entity_id
_entity_poly.type
_entity_poly.pdbx_seq_one_letter_code
_entity_poly.pdbx_strand_id
1 'polypeptide(L)'
;MERDYQRNTFYKSEKWLNPPDSPSTGSIVCYDGMVDYSDGPDRCVFLEVADCHQKIRLHKAHTDSLDSFVDKLRAMRNEIDGFINHLEQIKK
;
A
#
# COMPACT_ATOMS: atom_id res chain seq x y z
N MET A 1 10.29 23.30 19.58
CA MET A 1 10.00 23.77 18.21
C MET A 1 8.98 22.82 17.63
N GLU A 2 7.75 23.28 17.40
CA GLU A 2 6.84 22.60 16.49
C GLU A 2 7.50 22.64 15.11
N ARG A 3 7.93 21.47 14.61
CA ARG A 3 8.27 21.35 13.20
C ARG A 3 6.94 21.38 12.48
N ASP A 4 6.66 22.49 11.81
CA ASP A 4 5.55 22.62 10.89
C ASP A 4 5.85 21.67 9.71
N TYR A 5 5.44 20.40 9.83
CA TYR A 5 5.65 19.40 8.79
C TYR A 5 4.75 19.76 7.61
N GLN A 6 5.28 20.53 6.66
CA GLN A 6 4.63 20.68 5.37
C GLN A 6 4.53 19.30 4.71
N ARG A 7 3.33 18.74 4.71
CA ARG A 7 3.08 17.41 4.11
C ARG A 7 3.11 17.55 2.59
N ASN A 8 4.21 17.14 1.98
CA ASN A 8 4.36 17.02 0.54
C ASN A 8 3.78 15.69 0.02
N THR A 9 2.49 15.45 0.29
CA THR A 9 1.79 14.24 -0.17
C THR A 9 1.21 14.47 -1.56
N PHE A 10 1.56 13.60 -2.51
CA PHE A 10 0.98 13.60 -3.85
C PHE A 10 -0.27 12.71 -3.93
N TYR A 11 -0.23 11.55 -3.27
CA TYR A 11 -1.35 10.64 -3.17
C TYR A 11 -1.34 9.89 -1.85
N LYS A 12 -2.51 9.78 -1.22
CA LYS A 12 -2.73 8.85 -0.11
C LYS A 12 -4.15 8.30 -0.20
N SER A 13 -4.27 6.98 -0.09
CA SER A 13 -5.55 6.33 0.19
C SER A 13 -5.37 5.23 1.24
N GLU A 14 -6.44 4.98 1.98
CA GLU A 14 -6.50 3.95 3.00
C GLU A 14 -7.89 3.31 2.97
N LYS A 15 -7.94 2.00 3.16
CA LYS A 15 -9.19 1.23 3.16
C LYS A 15 -9.11 0.12 4.19
N TRP A 16 -10.07 0.10 5.11
CA TRP A 16 -10.32 -1.05 5.97
C TRP A 16 -10.94 -2.19 5.16
N LEU A 17 -10.39 -3.39 5.31
CA LEU A 17 -10.82 -4.61 4.64
C LEU A 17 -11.92 -5.35 5.42
N ASN A 18 -12.04 -5.04 6.71
CA ASN A 18 -13.07 -5.59 7.59
C ASN A 18 -14.17 -4.55 7.88
N PRO A 19 -15.37 -4.99 8.30
CA PRO A 19 -16.40 -4.10 8.82
C PRO A 19 -15.93 -3.27 10.03
N PRO A 20 -16.49 -2.07 10.27
CA PRO A 20 -16.05 -1.17 11.35
C PRO A 20 -16.20 -1.72 12.78
N ASP A 21 -17.09 -2.69 12.99
CA ASP A 21 -17.34 -3.36 14.27
C ASP A 21 -16.50 -4.64 14.44
N SER A 22 -15.64 -4.97 13.47
CA SER A 22 -14.74 -6.11 13.56
C SER A 22 -13.55 -5.82 14.48
N PRO A 23 -13.10 -6.79 15.31
CA PRO A 23 -11.84 -6.67 16.03
C PRO A 23 -10.61 -6.83 15.14
N SER A 24 -10.79 -7.15 13.84
CA SER A 24 -9.69 -7.31 12.88
C SER A 24 -9.29 -5.96 12.29
N THR A 25 -7.98 -5.70 12.22
CA THR A 25 -7.41 -4.46 11.68
C THR A 25 -6.92 -4.60 10.24
N GLY A 26 -7.59 -5.45 9.46
CA GLY A 26 -7.25 -5.64 8.04
C GLY A 26 -7.36 -4.34 7.28
N SER A 27 -6.27 -3.92 6.61
CA SER A 27 -6.24 -2.66 5.87
C SER A 27 -5.29 -2.70 4.68
N ILE A 28 -5.55 -1.81 3.72
CA ILE A 28 -4.63 -1.48 2.63
C ILE A 28 -4.39 0.03 2.61
N VAL A 29 -3.13 0.43 2.44
CA VAL A 29 -2.70 1.83 2.34
C VAL A 29 -1.84 2.00 1.10
N CYS A 30 -2.15 3.00 0.29
CA CYS A 30 -1.36 3.40 -0.86
C CYS A 30 -0.84 4.82 -0.63
N TYR A 31 0.46 5.05 -0.85
CA TYR A 31 1.11 6.32 -0.58
C TYR A 31 2.11 6.72 -1.66
N ASP A 32 2.13 8.01 -1.98
CA ASP A 32 3.13 8.70 -2.78
C ASP A 32 3.32 10.12 -2.22
N GLY A 33 4.55 10.48 -1.88
CA GLY A 33 4.88 11.81 -1.36
C GLY A 33 6.36 11.97 -1.04
N MET A 34 6.77 13.20 -0.74
CA MET A 34 8.11 13.47 -0.22
C MET A 34 8.13 13.25 1.30
N VAL A 35 9.16 12.54 1.77
CA VAL A 35 9.41 12.25 3.17
C VAL A 35 10.80 12.74 3.53
N ASP A 36 10.91 13.48 4.63
CA ASP A 36 12.19 13.91 5.19
C ASP A 36 12.85 12.73 5.92
N TYR A 37 13.87 12.14 5.30
CA TYR A 37 14.71 11.12 5.94
C TYR A 37 15.95 11.75 6.58
N SER A 38 16.69 10.96 7.36
CA SER A 38 17.91 11.43 8.05
C SER A 38 19.01 11.90 7.08
N ASP A 39 19.01 11.39 5.85
CA ASP A 39 19.92 11.70 4.76
C ASP A 39 19.35 12.74 3.77
N GLY A 40 18.12 13.21 3.99
CA GLY A 40 17.47 14.26 3.21
C GLY A 40 16.05 13.92 2.79
N PRO A 41 15.33 14.87 2.17
CA PRO A 41 14.01 14.62 1.60
C PRO A 41 14.11 13.69 0.37
N ASP A 42 13.34 12.61 0.37
CA ASP A 42 13.21 11.70 -0.78
C ASP A 42 11.75 11.31 -1.04
N ARG A 43 11.45 10.90 -2.27
CA ARG A 43 10.12 10.47 -2.68
C ARG A 43 9.86 9.05 -2.20
N CYS A 44 8.89 8.89 -1.31
CA CYS A 44 8.43 7.60 -0.82
C CYS A 44 7.17 7.16 -1.57
N VAL A 45 7.26 6.01 -2.25
CA VAL A 45 6.13 5.37 -2.94
C VAL A 45 5.98 3.94 -2.41
N PHE A 46 4.80 3.59 -1.91
CA PHE A 46 4.53 2.24 -1.44
C PHE A 46 3.04 1.86 -1.47
N LEU A 47 2.81 0.54 -1.44
CA LEU A 47 1.55 -0.08 -1.06
C LEU A 47 1.80 -0.96 0.18
N GLU A 48 0.95 -0.83 1.19
CA GLU A 48 1.00 -1.62 2.41
C GLU A 48 -0.30 -2.40 2.59
N VAL A 49 -0.19 -3.68 2.93
CA VAL A 49 -1.31 -4.52 3.37
C VAL A 49 -1.01 -4.95 4.80
N ALA A 50 -1.98 -4.78 5.69
CA ALA A 50 -1.85 -5.13 7.09
C ALA A 50 -3.04 -5.97 7.57
N ASP A 51 -2.81 -6.79 8.58
CA ASP A 51 -3.83 -7.47 9.38
C ASP A 51 -3.61 -7.20 10.88
N CYS A 52 -4.26 -7.98 11.75
CA CYS A 52 -4.15 -7.85 13.21
C CYS A 52 -2.78 -8.21 13.79
N HIS A 53 -1.92 -8.88 13.04
CA HIS A 53 -0.65 -9.41 13.53
C HIS A 53 0.56 -8.92 12.75
N GLN A 54 0.40 -8.71 11.45
CA GLN A 54 1.49 -8.46 10.52
C GLN A 54 1.13 -7.38 9.51
N LYS A 55 2.16 -6.83 8.89
CA LYS A 55 2.03 -5.96 7.73
C LYS A 55 3.15 -6.21 6.75
N ILE A 56 2.82 -6.15 5.47
CA ILE A 56 3.77 -6.18 4.39
C ILE A 56 3.71 -4.85 3.65
N ARG A 57 4.87 -4.28 3.36
CA ARG A 57 4.98 -3.04 2.60
C ARG A 57 5.81 -3.28 1.35
N LEU A 58 5.17 -3.09 0.20
CA LEU A 58 5.80 -3.11 -1.10
C LEU A 58 6.21 -1.69 -1.47
N HIS A 59 7.49 -1.39 -1.29
CA HIS A 59 8.09 -0.13 -1.72
C HIS A 59 8.42 -0.15 -3.21
N LYS A 60 8.34 1.02 -3.86
CA LYS A 60 9.07 1.24 -5.10
C LYS A 60 10.55 1.24 -4.78
N ALA A 61 11.29 0.22 -5.20
CA ALA A 61 12.73 0.18 -4.95
C ALA A 61 13.43 1.36 -5.63
N HIS A 62 14.62 1.73 -5.13
CA HIS A 62 15.43 2.78 -5.76
C HIS A 62 15.78 2.50 -7.23
N THR A 63 15.86 1.21 -7.59
CA THR A 63 16.19 0.69 -8.91
C THR A 63 14.94 0.53 -9.80
N ASP A 64 13.74 0.65 -9.24
CA ASP A 64 12.51 0.58 -10.01
C ASP A 64 12.21 1.95 -10.66
N SER A 65 11.94 1.93 -11.96
CA SER A 65 11.19 3.01 -12.60
C SER A 65 9.74 3.02 -12.07
N LEU A 66 9.05 4.14 -12.24
CA LEU A 66 7.65 4.24 -11.87
C LEU A 66 6.79 3.26 -12.69
N ASP A 67 7.07 3.10 -13.98
CA ASP A 67 6.36 2.17 -14.86
C ASP A 67 6.51 0.72 -14.40
N SER A 68 7.74 0.30 -14.06
CA SER A 68 7.99 -1.05 -13.53
C SER A 68 7.23 -1.29 -12.22
N PHE A 69 7.11 -0.27 -11.37
CA PHE A 69 6.34 -0.39 -10.14
C PHE A 69 4.84 -0.50 -10.40
N VAL A 70 4.31 0.32 -11.32
CA VAL A 70 2.92 0.22 -11.77
C VAL A 70 2.63 -1.17 -12.34
N ASP A 71 3.54 -1.75 -13.13
CA ASP A 71 3.37 -3.10 -13.66
C ASP A 71 3.38 -4.17 -12.57
N LYS A 72 4.22 -4.04 -11.53
CA LYS A 72 4.14 -4.91 -10.34
C LYS A 72 2.78 -4.82 -9.64
N LEU A 73 2.25 -3.60 -9.47
CA LEU A 73 0.92 -3.41 -8.87
C LEU A 73 -0.19 -4.04 -9.73
N ARG A 74 -0.11 -3.92 -11.05
CA ARG A 74 -1.03 -4.59 -11.99
C ARG A 74 -0.94 -6.11 -11.90
N ALA A 75 0.28 -6.66 -11.84
CA ALA A 75 0.49 -8.10 -11.68
C ALA A 75 -0.12 -8.61 -10.36
N MET A 76 0.10 -7.89 -9.25
CA MET A 76 -0.49 -8.22 -7.95
C MET A 76 -2.02 -8.19 -7.99
N ARG A 77 -2.62 -7.15 -8.59
CA ARG A 77 -4.08 -7.08 -8.78
C ARG A 77 -4.60 -8.30 -9.54
N ASN A 78 -3.98 -8.63 -10.67
CA ASN A 78 -4.41 -9.74 -11.52
C ASN A 78 -4.32 -11.09 -10.78
N GLU A 79 -3.28 -11.30 -9.96
CA GLU A 79 -3.14 -12.52 -9.16
C GLU A 79 -4.23 -12.61 -8.08
N ILE A 80 -4.52 -11.50 -7.40
CA ILE A 80 -5.62 -11.42 -6.42
C ILE A 80 -6.96 -11.72 -7.10
N ASP A 81 -7.24 -11.12 -8.26
CA ASP A 81 -8.46 -11.37 -9.03
C ASP A 81 -8.57 -12.85 -9.43
N GLY A 82 -7.46 -13.47 -9.84
CA GLY A 82 -7.37 -14.90 -10.12
C GLY A 82 -7.74 -15.76 -8.91
N PHE A 83 -7.22 -15.44 -7.74
CA PHE A 83 -7.53 -16.16 -6.51
C PHE A 83 -8.99 -15.96 -6.06
N ILE A 84 -9.54 -14.76 -6.18
CA ILE A 84 -10.96 -14.48 -5.92
C ILE A 84 -11.84 -15.38 -6.80
N ASN A 85 -11.59 -15.39 -8.12
CA ASN A 85 -12.34 -16.21 -9.06
C ASN A 85 -12.31 -17.71 -8.70
N HIS A 86 -11.13 -18.21 -8.30
CA HIS A 86 -10.99 -19.59 -7.83
C HIS A 86 -11.84 -19.88 -6.59
N LEU A 87 -11.80 -19.00 -5.58
CA LEU A 87 -12.60 -19.16 -4.35
C LEU A 87 -14.10 -19.07 -4.61
N GLU A 88 -14.55 -18.21 -5.53
CA GLU A 88 -15.95 -18.10 -5.92
C GLU A 88 -16.46 -19.35 -6.65
N GLN A 89 -15.60 -20.04 -7.40
CA GLN A 89 -15.94 -21.32 -8.03
C GLN A 89 -16.10 -22.44 -7.00
N ILE A 90 -15.30 -22.46 -5.94
CA ILE A 90 -15.39 -23.46 -4.86
C ILE A 90 -16.65 -23.25 -4.00
N LYS A 91 -17.10 -22.01 -3.82
CA LYS A 91 -18.28 -21.67 -3.00
C LYS A 91 -19.63 -22.06 -3.63
N LYS A 92 -19.65 -22.43 -4.92
CA LYS A 92 -20.84 -22.88 -5.64
C LYS A 92 -21.17 -24.32 -5.29
#